data_AF-A0A075GFY6-F1
#
_entry.id   AF-A0A075GFY6-F1
#
_cell.length_a   1.000
_cell.length_b   1.000
_cell.length_c   1.000
_cell.angle_alpha   90.00
_cell.angle_beta   90.00
_cell.angle_gamma   90.00
#
_symmetry.space_group_name_H-M   'P 1'
#
loop_
_entity.id
_entity.type
_entity.pdbx_description
1 polymer ?
#
loop_
_entity_poly.entity_id
_entity_poly.type
_entity_poly.pdbx_seq_one_letter_code
_entity_poly.pdbx_strand_id
1 'polypeptide(L)'
;MNLRLLRLGKKLLPHFGELGLVVGAYFAYMYTRKLAIAEFETIALDNANRIISVERSLGFFWEPEWQAWTISSAKTLVVFFNWAYIVTFWPIVLTTALLLYVVNRRRYLYYRNVVMLSFAFALLGFMLFPLAPPRMLADQFVDTIKAFGPAFYASREFANFYNPYAAMPSLHFSWTIMLGVLFLRTPSMWIKVLGVLYPALTLMAITITANHYIMDAIGGALLIGASFVALELVVRRRLFIPVAIELLWHRLERRRISSEQTEGEEIVGQSLSGESTAGLWRYGPIR
;
A
#
# COMPACT_ATOMS: atom_id res chain seq x y z
N MET A 1 6.43 38.27 2.27
CA MET A 1 6.26 36.83 2.54
C MET A 1 7.52 36.08 2.11
N ASN A 2 8.21 35.40 3.03
CA ASN A 2 9.63 35.04 2.88
C ASN A 2 9.83 33.87 1.89
N LEU A 3 10.52 34.09 0.77
CA LEU A 3 10.78 33.08 -0.28
C LEU A 3 11.43 31.79 0.25
N ARG A 4 12.20 31.87 1.36
CA ARG A 4 12.75 30.71 2.07
C ARG A 4 11.65 29.85 2.72
N LEU A 5 10.65 30.47 3.36
CA LEU A 5 9.52 29.77 3.96
C LEU A 5 8.63 29.10 2.90
N LEU A 6 8.43 29.77 1.75
CA LEU A 6 7.71 29.19 0.60
C LEU A 6 8.45 27.99 -0.03
N ARG A 7 9.78 28.06 -0.15
CA ARG A 7 10.60 26.93 -0.63
C ARG A 7 10.66 25.77 0.38
N LEU A 8 10.74 26.07 1.67
CA LEU A 8 10.69 25.07 2.73
C LEU A 8 9.32 24.39 2.77
N GLY A 9 8.24 25.18 2.66
CA GLY A 9 6.87 24.68 2.55
C GLY A 9 6.67 23.77 1.34
N LYS A 10 7.15 24.16 0.15
CA LYS A 10 7.09 23.30 -1.05
C LYS A 10 7.90 21.99 -0.92
N LYS A 11 8.99 21.99 -0.12
CA LYS A 11 9.77 20.77 0.16
C LYS A 11 9.10 19.88 1.22
N LEU A 12 8.42 20.46 2.21
CA LEU A 12 7.78 19.73 3.31
C LEU A 12 6.36 19.25 2.99
N LEU A 13 5.64 19.95 2.09
CA LEU A 13 4.25 19.65 1.73
C LEU A 13 4.02 18.19 1.28
N PRO A 14 4.89 17.56 0.46
CA PRO A 14 4.74 16.15 0.11
C PRO A 14 4.85 15.21 1.31
N HIS A 15 5.60 15.58 2.36
CA HIS A 15 5.81 14.77 3.55
C HIS A 15 4.59 14.79 4.47
N PHE A 16 3.97 15.95 4.63
CA PHE A 16 2.67 16.07 5.31
C PHE A 16 1.57 15.32 4.56
N GLY A 17 1.62 15.28 3.23
CA GLY A 17 0.72 14.46 2.41
C GLY A 17 0.85 12.96 2.70
N GLU A 18 2.06 12.42 2.84
CA GLU A 18 2.26 11.01 3.21
C GLU A 18 1.73 10.72 4.62
N LEU A 19 1.99 11.61 5.58
CA LEU A 19 1.45 11.47 6.94
C LEU A 19 -0.08 11.47 6.94
N GLY A 20 -0.69 12.41 6.18
CA GLY A 20 -2.14 12.49 6.02
C GLY A 20 -2.75 11.22 5.42
N LEU A 21 -2.06 10.57 4.49
CA LEU A 21 -2.51 9.29 3.92
C LEU A 21 -2.48 8.15 4.94
N VAL A 22 -1.41 8.03 5.73
CA VAL A 22 -1.30 6.99 6.77
C VAL A 22 -2.37 7.20 7.85
N VAL A 23 -2.52 8.45 8.31
CA VAL A 23 -3.54 8.82 9.30
C VAL A 23 -4.95 8.59 8.75
N GLY A 24 -5.20 8.98 7.50
CA GLY A 24 -6.49 8.77 6.83
C GLY A 24 -6.83 7.29 6.66
N ALA A 25 -5.86 6.45 6.27
CA ALA A 25 -6.04 5.01 6.16
C ALA A 25 -6.37 4.38 7.54
N TYR A 26 -5.67 4.81 8.60
CA TYR A 26 -5.97 4.37 9.96
C TYR A 26 -7.40 4.73 10.38
N PHE A 27 -7.85 5.97 10.13
CA PHE A 27 -9.22 6.37 10.46
C PHE A 27 -10.28 5.65 9.62
N ALA A 28 -10.02 5.40 8.34
CA ALA A 28 -10.91 4.62 7.48
C ALA A 28 -11.09 3.19 8.04
N TYR A 29 -10.00 2.55 8.45
CA TYR A 29 -10.02 1.24 9.08
C TYR A 29 -10.77 1.24 10.43
N MET A 30 -10.52 2.24 11.27
CA MET A 30 -11.23 2.39 12.54
C MET A 30 -12.74 2.61 12.32
N TYR A 31 -13.12 3.31 11.25
CA TYR A 31 -14.52 3.51 10.88
C TYR A 31 -15.18 2.19 10.43
N THR A 32 -14.54 1.42 9.54
CA THR A 32 -15.08 0.11 9.13
C THR A 32 -15.26 -0.85 10.30
N ARG A 33 -14.39 -0.78 11.31
CA ARG A 33 -14.53 -1.58 12.53
C ARG A 33 -15.74 -1.18 13.36
N LYS A 34 -16.08 0.11 13.44
CA LYS A 34 -17.29 0.56 14.16
C LYS A 34 -18.57 0.07 13.50
N LEU A 35 -18.53 -0.17 12.18
CA LEU A 35 -19.67 -0.72 11.43
C LEU A 35 -19.82 -2.23 11.61
N ALA A 36 -18.85 -2.93 12.22
CA ALA A 36 -18.98 -4.35 12.53
C ALA A 36 -19.92 -4.53 13.72
N ILE A 37 -21.13 -5.03 13.46
CA ILE A 37 -22.21 -5.25 14.44
C ILE A 37 -22.08 -6.67 15.02
N ALA A 38 -22.71 -6.97 16.16
CA ALA A 38 -22.69 -8.29 16.81
C ALA A 38 -23.08 -9.47 15.89
N GLU A 39 -23.88 -9.23 14.84
CA GLU A 39 -24.22 -10.21 13.79
C GLU A 39 -22.99 -10.70 12.99
N PHE A 40 -21.86 -9.98 13.04
CA PHE A 40 -20.66 -10.36 12.30
C PHE A 40 -20.02 -11.63 12.84
N GLU A 41 -20.16 -11.94 14.13
CA GLU A 41 -19.53 -13.14 14.71
C GLU A 41 -20.14 -14.42 14.15
N THR A 42 -21.48 -14.53 14.14
CA THR A 42 -22.16 -15.70 13.60
C THR A 42 -21.91 -15.85 12.11
N ILE A 43 -22.00 -14.76 11.34
CA ILE A 43 -21.70 -14.75 9.91
C ILE A 43 -20.23 -15.13 9.65
N ALA A 44 -19.30 -14.66 10.48
CA ALA A 44 -17.87 -14.96 10.35
C ALA A 44 -17.55 -16.43 10.60
N LEU A 45 -18.21 -17.05 11.58
CA LEU A 45 -18.10 -18.48 11.86
C LEU A 45 -18.75 -19.32 10.75
N ASP A 46 -19.90 -18.90 10.22
CA ASP A 46 -20.54 -19.57 9.08
C ASP A 46 -19.66 -19.49 7.83
N ASN A 47 -19.07 -18.32 7.56
CA ASN A 47 -18.11 -18.15 6.48
C ASN A 47 -16.85 -19.00 6.68
N ALA A 48 -16.39 -19.20 7.92
CA ALA A 48 -15.28 -20.11 8.22
C ALA A 48 -15.62 -21.55 7.83
N ASN A 49 -16.81 -22.04 8.20
CA ASN A 49 -17.28 -23.35 7.77
C ASN A 49 -17.39 -23.47 6.24
N ARG A 50 -17.82 -22.40 5.55
CA ARG A 50 -17.84 -22.36 4.07
C ARG A 50 -16.44 -22.48 3.49
N ILE A 51 -15.46 -21.72 3.99
CA ILE A 51 -14.06 -21.80 3.53
C ILE A 51 -13.52 -23.22 3.72
N ILE A 52 -13.69 -23.80 4.92
CA ILE A 52 -13.28 -25.17 5.21
C ILE A 52 -13.93 -26.16 4.24
N SER A 53 -15.23 -26.01 3.95
CA SER A 53 -15.92 -26.89 3.00
C SER A 53 -15.34 -26.79 1.58
N VAL A 54 -14.97 -25.57 1.15
CA VAL A 54 -14.34 -25.33 -0.15
C VAL A 54 -12.96 -25.97 -0.20
N GLU A 55 -12.11 -25.73 0.80
CA GLU A 55 -10.76 -26.31 0.86
C GLU A 55 -10.79 -27.83 0.89
N ARG A 56 -11.74 -28.43 1.64
CA ARG A 56 -11.97 -29.88 1.64
C ARG A 56 -12.42 -30.39 0.27
N SER A 57 -13.35 -29.69 -0.38
CA SER A 57 -13.84 -30.08 -1.71
C SER A 57 -12.76 -30.02 -2.79
N LEU A 58 -11.80 -29.10 -2.64
CA LEU A 58 -10.66 -28.94 -3.55
C LEU A 58 -9.46 -29.82 -3.16
N GLY A 59 -9.53 -30.52 -2.02
CA GLY A 59 -8.52 -31.49 -1.58
C GLY A 59 -7.28 -30.89 -0.92
N PHE A 60 -7.33 -29.63 -0.45
CA PHE A 60 -6.18 -28.95 0.16
C PHE A 60 -6.41 -28.39 1.56
N PHE A 61 -7.42 -28.88 2.28
CA PHE A 61 -7.60 -28.56 3.71
C PHE A 61 -6.53 -29.25 4.56
N TRP A 62 -5.31 -28.72 4.50
CA TRP A 62 -4.09 -29.30 5.07
C TRP A 62 -3.67 -28.63 6.39
N GLU A 63 -4.22 -27.45 6.68
CA GLU A 63 -3.81 -26.60 7.79
C GLU A 63 -3.92 -27.27 9.16
N PRO A 64 -5.00 -28.02 9.49
CA PRO A 64 -5.07 -28.72 10.77
C PRO A 64 -3.97 -29.78 10.91
N GLU A 65 -3.67 -30.52 9.83
CA GLU A 65 -2.62 -31.55 9.84
C GLU A 65 -1.23 -30.91 10.00
N TRP A 66 -0.96 -29.83 9.26
CA TRP A 66 0.29 -29.07 9.36
C TRP A 66 0.49 -28.52 10.77
N GLN A 67 -0.55 -27.92 11.35
CA GLN A 67 -0.48 -27.40 12.71
C GLN A 67 -0.28 -28.53 13.74
N ALA A 68 -1.09 -29.58 13.68
CA ALA A 68 -1.03 -30.71 14.61
C ALA A 68 0.36 -31.37 14.59
N TRP A 69 0.88 -31.67 13.39
CA TRP A 69 2.22 -32.22 13.21
C TRP A 69 3.29 -31.29 13.77
N THR A 70 3.21 -29.99 13.50
CA THR A 70 4.22 -29.03 13.98
C THR A 70 4.19 -28.92 15.51
N ILE A 71 3.00 -28.94 16.13
CA ILE A 71 2.85 -28.94 17.60
C ILE A 71 3.43 -30.23 18.20
N SER A 72 3.12 -31.40 17.63
CA SER A 72 3.55 -32.69 18.17
C SER A 72 5.04 -32.96 17.98
N SER A 73 5.60 -32.53 16.85
CA SER A 73 6.94 -32.94 16.42
C SER A 73 7.98 -31.84 16.53
N ALA A 74 7.58 -30.57 16.48
CA ALA A 74 8.49 -29.44 16.40
C ALA A 74 7.96 -28.20 17.14
N LYS A 75 7.62 -28.33 18.43
CA LYS A 75 7.05 -27.22 19.23
C LYS A 75 7.88 -25.91 19.17
N THR A 76 9.21 -26.00 19.11
CA THR A 76 10.10 -24.84 18.93
C THR A 76 9.81 -24.08 17.63
N LEU A 77 9.42 -24.79 16.58
CA LEU A 77 9.05 -24.20 15.29
C LEU A 77 7.72 -23.44 15.39
N VAL A 78 6.75 -23.90 16.19
CA VAL A 78 5.52 -23.15 16.50
C VAL A 78 5.85 -21.82 17.18
N VAL A 79 6.73 -21.84 18.19
CA VAL A 79 7.18 -20.63 18.87
C VAL A 79 7.87 -19.68 17.89
N PHE A 80 8.77 -20.21 17.04
CA PHE A 80 9.40 -19.43 15.99
C PHE A 80 8.38 -18.77 15.05
N PHE A 81 7.36 -19.51 14.59
CA PHE A 81 6.33 -18.96 13.70
C PHE A 81 5.45 -17.92 14.38
N ASN A 82 5.10 -18.10 15.65
CA ASN A 82 4.41 -17.05 16.43
C ASN A 82 5.25 -15.76 16.46
N TRP A 83 6.54 -15.87 16.78
CA TRP A 83 7.43 -14.72 16.77
C TRP A 83 7.58 -14.11 15.37
N ALA A 84 7.82 -14.94 14.35
CA ALA A 84 7.98 -14.50 12.97
C ALA A 84 6.75 -13.72 12.48
N TYR A 85 5.54 -14.22 12.77
CA TYR A 85 4.27 -13.54 12.48
C TYR A 85 4.20 -12.15 13.12
N ILE A 86 4.64 -12.02 14.38
CA ILE A 86 4.55 -10.77 15.15
C ILE A 86 5.64 -9.77 14.76
N VAL A 87 6.90 -10.20 14.64
CA VAL A 87 8.05 -9.29 14.62
C VAL A 87 8.63 -9.03 13.23
N THR A 88 8.32 -9.85 12.23
CA THR A 88 8.94 -9.65 10.91
C THR A 88 8.16 -8.66 10.06
N PHE A 89 6.82 -8.69 10.11
CA PHE A 89 5.97 -8.00 9.16
C PHE A 89 6.17 -6.49 9.13
N TRP A 90 5.85 -5.80 10.22
CA TRP A 90 5.93 -4.34 10.26
C TRP A 90 7.36 -3.81 10.13
N PRO A 91 8.38 -4.36 10.82
CA PRO A 91 9.75 -3.91 10.63
C PRO A 91 10.23 -4.02 9.17
N ILE A 92 9.98 -5.15 8.49
CA ILE A 92 10.40 -5.31 7.09
C ILE A 92 9.65 -4.35 6.17
N VAL A 93 8.33 -4.20 6.36
CA VAL A 93 7.51 -3.26 5.57
C VAL A 93 7.99 -1.82 5.77
N LEU A 94 8.18 -1.39 7.01
CA LEU A 94 8.60 -0.02 7.35
C LEU A 94 10.02 0.27 6.90
N THR A 95 10.97 -0.66 7.11
CA THR A 95 12.34 -0.51 6.64
C THR A 95 12.39 -0.45 5.11
N THR A 96 11.66 -1.33 4.41
CA THR A 96 11.61 -1.29 2.93
C THR A 96 10.98 0.00 2.44
N ALA A 97 9.89 0.46 3.06
CA ALA A 97 9.24 1.72 2.73
C ALA A 97 10.19 2.91 2.95
N LEU A 98 10.89 2.97 4.09
CA LEU A 98 11.87 4.03 4.39
C LEU A 98 13.05 4.02 3.42
N LEU A 99 13.61 2.84 3.12
CA LEU A 99 14.70 2.70 2.16
C LEU A 99 14.28 3.17 0.76
N LEU A 100 13.11 2.74 0.28
CA LEU A 100 12.58 3.22 -0.99
C LEU A 100 12.31 4.72 -0.95
N TYR A 101 11.79 5.24 0.17
CA TYR A 101 11.50 6.66 0.32
C TYR A 101 12.75 7.52 0.15
N VAL A 102 13.86 7.11 0.78
CA VAL A 102 15.14 7.83 0.77
C VAL A 102 15.88 7.62 -0.55
N VAL A 103 15.97 6.38 -1.04
CA VAL A 103 16.83 6.02 -2.19
C VAL A 103 16.12 6.21 -3.53
N ASN A 104 14.82 5.92 -3.61
CA ASN A 104 14.06 6.00 -4.86
C ASN A 104 12.60 6.39 -4.63
N ARG A 105 12.39 7.71 -4.46
CA ARG A 105 11.06 8.29 -4.21
C ARG A 105 10.00 7.87 -5.22
N ARG A 106 10.37 7.68 -6.51
CA ARG A 106 9.44 7.21 -7.55
C ARG A 106 8.96 5.77 -7.30
N ARG A 107 9.88 4.86 -6.97
CA ARG A 107 9.52 3.48 -6.60
C ARG A 107 8.73 3.44 -5.31
N TYR A 108 9.09 4.25 -4.31
CA TYR A 108 8.29 4.40 -3.09
C TYR A 108 6.85 4.77 -3.41
N LEU A 109 6.61 5.81 -4.20
CA LEU A 109 5.26 6.26 -4.54
C LEU A 109 4.44 5.18 -5.25
N TYR A 110 5.08 4.41 -6.15
CA TYR A 110 4.45 3.29 -6.83
C TYR A 110 3.99 2.21 -5.84
N TYR A 111 4.90 1.66 -5.03
CA TYR A 111 4.55 0.60 -4.07
C TYR A 111 3.63 1.11 -2.96
N ARG A 112 3.78 2.37 -2.52
CA ARG A 112 2.84 3.01 -1.59
C ARG A 112 1.43 3.05 -2.17
N ASN A 113 1.26 3.38 -3.45
CA ASN A 113 -0.06 3.38 -4.08
C ASN A 113 -0.64 1.97 -4.20
N VAL A 114 0.19 0.96 -4.49
CA VAL A 114 -0.24 -0.45 -4.44
C VAL A 114 -0.74 -0.81 -3.05
N VAL A 115 0.01 -0.45 -2.00
CA VAL A 115 -0.39 -0.67 -0.60
C VAL A 115 -1.74 0.00 -0.30
N MET A 116 -1.92 1.26 -0.68
CA MET A 116 -3.18 2.00 -0.42
C MET A 116 -4.37 1.38 -1.16
N LEU A 117 -4.20 0.96 -2.42
CA LEU A 117 -5.25 0.27 -3.18
C LEU A 117 -5.58 -1.10 -2.56
N SER A 118 -4.54 -1.87 -2.22
CA SER A 118 -4.69 -3.18 -1.57
C SER A 118 -5.43 -3.06 -0.24
N PHE A 119 -5.17 -2.00 0.51
CA PHE A 119 -5.83 -1.73 1.78
C PHE A 119 -7.30 -1.38 1.57
N ALA A 120 -7.62 -0.53 0.60
CA ALA A 120 -9.01 -0.21 0.26
C ALA A 120 -9.80 -1.46 -0.16
N PHE A 121 -9.22 -2.32 -1.01
CA PHE A 121 -9.85 -3.59 -1.40
C PHE A 121 -10.02 -4.54 -0.22
N ALA A 122 -9.04 -4.60 0.70
CA ALA A 122 -9.12 -5.44 1.87
C ALA A 122 -10.23 -4.96 2.83
N LEU A 123 -10.36 -3.65 3.05
CA LEU A 123 -11.45 -3.09 3.84
C LEU A 123 -12.83 -3.47 3.28
N LEU A 124 -13.00 -3.42 1.96
CA LEU A 124 -14.23 -3.90 1.30
C LEU A 124 -14.42 -5.41 1.51
N GLY A 125 -13.36 -6.20 1.35
CA GLY A 125 -13.39 -7.65 1.61
C GLY A 125 -13.84 -7.97 3.04
N PHE A 126 -13.26 -7.31 4.04
CA PHE A 126 -13.61 -7.51 5.45
C PHE A 126 -15.07 -7.15 5.78
N MET A 127 -15.64 -6.19 5.07
CA MET A 127 -17.05 -5.80 5.25
C MET A 127 -18.01 -6.75 4.54
N LEU A 128 -17.65 -7.23 3.34
CA LEU A 128 -18.52 -8.09 2.52
C LEU A 128 -18.43 -9.57 2.91
N PHE A 129 -17.29 -9.99 3.46
CA PHE A 129 -17.01 -11.36 3.83
C PHE A 129 -16.25 -11.38 5.17
N PRO A 130 -16.91 -11.04 6.29
CA PRO A 130 -16.31 -11.23 7.60
C PRO A 130 -16.01 -12.72 7.79
N LEU A 131 -14.83 -13.05 8.30
CA LEU A 131 -14.34 -14.42 8.39
C LEU A 131 -13.59 -14.64 9.71
N ALA A 132 -14.04 -15.65 10.47
CA ALA A 132 -13.40 -16.04 11.71
C ALA A 132 -12.10 -16.82 11.41
N PRO A 133 -10.96 -16.44 12.01
CA PRO A 133 -9.70 -17.14 11.78
C PRO A 133 -9.72 -18.56 12.36
N PRO A 134 -8.89 -19.48 11.85
CA PRO A 134 -8.90 -20.88 12.26
C PRO A 134 -8.74 -21.08 13.78
N ARG A 135 -7.94 -20.25 14.46
CA ARG A 135 -7.70 -20.31 15.92
C ARG A 135 -8.94 -20.15 16.79
N MET A 136 -10.05 -19.68 16.22
CA MET A 136 -11.35 -19.60 16.92
C MET A 136 -12.15 -20.91 16.87
N LEU A 137 -11.76 -21.87 16.02
CA LEU A 137 -12.39 -23.17 15.85
C LEU A 137 -11.63 -24.24 16.65
N ALA A 138 -11.91 -24.29 17.95
CA ALA A 138 -11.17 -25.12 18.91
C ALA A 138 -11.30 -26.63 18.70
N ASP A 139 -12.26 -27.07 17.87
CA ASP A 139 -12.46 -28.45 17.44
C ASP A 139 -11.41 -28.91 16.42
N GLN A 140 -10.82 -27.97 15.65
CA GLN A 140 -9.91 -28.27 14.55
C GLN A 140 -8.54 -27.61 14.71
N PHE A 141 -8.44 -26.53 15.49
CA PHE A 141 -7.21 -25.74 15.62
C PHE A 141 -6.91 -25.35 17.06
N VAL A 142 -5.62 -25.08 17.31
CA VAL A 142 -5.10 -24.53 18.56
C VAL A 142 -4.75 -23.06 18.36
N ASP A 143 -5.20 -22.18 19.26
CA ASP A 143 -4.71 -20.80 19.33
C ASP A 143 -3.27 -20.80 19.88
N THR A 144 -2.31 -20.93 18.97
CA THR A 144 -0.89 -21.01 19.33
C THR A 144 -0.33 -19.69 19.84
N ILE A 145 -0.95 -18.55 19.50
CA ILE A 145 -0.54 -17.24 20.04
C ILE A 145 -0.89 -17.21 21.52
N LYS A 146 -2.08 -17.66 21.91
CA LYS A 146 -2.48 -17.76 23.31
C LYS A 146 -1.68 -18.83 24.07
N ALA A 147 -1.40 -19.97 23.43
CA ALA A 147 -0.73 -21.10 24.08
C ALA A 147 0.80 -20.95 24.18
N PHE A 148 1.44 -20.38 23.15
CA PHE A 148 2.90 -20.38 22.97
C PHE A 148 3.46 -19.02 22.48
N GLY A 149 2.62 -18.01 22.34
CA GLY A 149 3.04 -16.69 21.86
C GLY A 149 3.58 -15.79 22.97
N PRO A 150 4.11 -14.61 22.61
CA PRO A 150 4.56 -13.62 23.58
C PRO A 150 3.37 -13.07 24.38
N ALA A 151 3.47 -13.07 25.71
CA ALA A 151 2.37 -12.67 26.59
C ALA A 151 1.79 -11.27 26.31
N PHE A 152 2.64 -10.32 25.86
CA PHE A 152 2.19 -8.97 25.50
C PHE A 152 1.33 -8.93 24.23
N TYR A 153 1.52 -9.87 23.29
CA TYR A 153 0.77 -9.89 22.03
C TYR A 153 -0.61 -10.51 22.20
N ALA A 154 -0.76 -11.41 23.18
CA ALA A 154 -2.04 -11.97 23.60
C ALA A 154 -2.83 -11.04 24.54
N SER A 155 -2.34 -9.82 24.80
CA SER A 155 -2.99 -8.91 25.74
C SER A 155 -4.27 -8.28 25.17
N ARG A 156 -5.19 -7.90 26.07
CA ARG A 156 -6.46 -7.26 25.71
C ARG A 156 -6.26 -5.90 25.04
N GLU A 157 -5.16 -5.22 25.39
CA GLU A 157 -4.74 -3.95 24.81
C GLU A 157 -4.38 -4.12 23.33
N PHE A 158 -3.62 -5.17 22.98
CA PHE A 158 -3.30 -5.47 21.57
C PHE A 158 -4.52 -5.94 20.76
N ALA A 159 -5.42 -6.70 21.40
CA ALA A 159 -6.68 -7.12 20.79
C ALA A 159 -7.57 -5.94 20.36
N ASN A 160 -7.40 -4.77 20.98
CA ASN A 160 -8.17 -3.56 20.63
C ASN A 160 -7.69 -2.86 19.35
N PHE A 161 -6.57 -3.25 18.75
CA PHE A 161 -6.04 -2.59 17.55
C PHE A 161 -6.41 -3.29 16.23
N TYR A 162 -6.88 -4.55 16.27
CA TYR A 162 -7.23 -5.31 15.07
C TYR A 162 -8.70 -5.74 15.03
N ASN A 163 -9.22 -6.04 13.84
CA ASN A 163 -10.54 -6.63 13.64
C ASN A 163 -10.41 -8.16 13.70
N PRO A 164 -10.99 -8.84 14.70
CA PRO A 164 -10.82 -10.27 14.88
C PRO A 164 -11.45 -11.12 13.76
N TYR A 165 -12.40 -10.58 13.00
CA TYR A 165 -13.13 -11.26 11.92
C TYR A 165 -12.67 -10.84 10.52
N ALA A 166 -11.44 -10.32 10.40
CA ALA A 166 -10.85 -9.86 9.15
C ALA A 166 -9.78 -10.84 8.63
N ALA A 167 -10.06 -12.15 8.67
CA ALA A 167 -9.11 -13.16 8.23
C ALA A 167 -8.89 -13.14 6.70
N MET A 168 -9.95 -13.05 5.89
CA MET A 168 -9.84 -12.99 4.44
C MET A 168 -10.13 -11.59 3.90
N PRO A 169 -9.31 -11.05 2.98
CA PRO A 169 -8.04 -11.59 2.47
C PRO A 169 -6.85 -11.32 3.41
N SER A 170 -5.83 -12.18 3.40
CA SER A 170 -4.63 -12.00 4.24
C SER A 170 -3.74 -10.85 3.75
N LEU A 171 -3.78 -9.71 4.45
CA LEU A 171 -2.87 -8.58 4.20
C LEU A 171 -1.40 -8.91 4.47
N HIS A 172 -1.14 -9.78 5.46
CA HIS A 172 0.22 -10.27 5.75
C HIS A 172 0.81 -10.96 4.51
N PHE A 173 0.09 -11.94 3.96
CA PHE A 173 0.55 -12.64 2.78
C PHE A 173 0.57 -11.76 1.52
N SER A 174 -0.45 -10.92 1.33
CA SER A 174 -0.53 -9.94 0.24
C SER A 174 0.71 -9.05 0.15
N TRP A 175 1.10 -8.40 1.25
CA TRP A 175 2.23 -7.47 1.24
C TRP A 175 3.58 -8.18 1.21
N THR A 176 3.68 -9.38 1.78
CA THR A 176 4.92 -10.18 1.64
C THR A 176 5.12 -10.66 0.21
N ILE A 177 4.07 -11.03 -0.53
CA ILE A 177 4.15 -11.27 -1.98
C ILE A 177 4.64 -10.02 -2.74
N MET A 178 4.09 -8.84 -2.43
CA MET A 178 4.55 -7.57 -3.01
C MET A 178 6.06 -7.34 -2.77
N LEU A 179 6.51 -7.53 -1.53
CA LEU A 179 7.92 -7.44 -1.15
C LEU A 179 8.77 -8.50 -1.85
N GLY A 180 8.24 -9.72 -1.98
CA GLY A 180 8.88 -10.81 -2.71
C GLY A 180 9.18 -10.44 -4.17
N VAL A 181 8.18 -9.91 -4.86
CA VAL A 181 8.30 -9.39 -6.23
C VAL A 181 9.30 -8.23 -6.31
N LEU A 182 9.29 -7.31 -5.35
CA LEU A 182 10.27 -6.23 -5.28
C LEU A 182 11.70 -6.77 -5.11
N PHE A 183 11.91 -7.73 -4.21
CA PHE A 183 13.20 -8.31 -3.91
C PHE A 183 13.77 -9.14 -5.06
N LEU A 184 12.92 -9.91 -5.76
CA LEU A 184 13.30 -10.66 -6.96
C LEU A 184 13.83 -9.76 -8.10
N ARG A 185 13.40 -8.50 -8.15
CA ARG A 185 13.84 -7.49 -9.14
C ARG A 185 15.14 -6.77 -8.75
N THR A 186 15.75 -7.12 -7.63
CA THR A 186 17.01 -6.54 -7.16
C THR A 186 18.20 -7.34 -7.71
N PRO A 187 19.36 -6.72 -8.03
CA PRO A 187 20.50 -7.44 -8.59
C PRO A 187 21.15 -8.46 -7.63
N SER A 188 21.03 -8.27 -6.31
CA SER A 188 21.65 -9.16 -5.30
C SER A 188 20.95 -10.51 -5.20
N MET A 189 21.70 -11.60 -5.37
CA MET A 189 21.19 -12.97 -5.23
C MET A 189 20.61 -13.26 -3.85
N TRP A 190 21.23 -12.74 -2.78
CA TRP A 190 20.72 -12.90 -1.41
C TRP A 190 19.35 -12.25 -1.23
N ILE A 191 19.14 -11.07 -1.82
CA ILE A 191 17.84 -10.38 -1.76
C ILE A 191 16.80 -11.16 -2.58
N LYS A 192 17.17 -11.73 -3.73
CA LYS A 192 16.27 -12.59 -4.50
C LYS A 192 15.81 -13.82 -3.73
N VAL A 193 16.73 -14.47 -3.00
CA VAL A 193 16.39 -15.60 -2.12
C VAL A 193 15.38 -15.18 -1.05
N LEU A 194 15.58 -14.02 -0.40
CA LEU A 194 14.59 -13.46 0.51
C LEU A 194 13.24 -13.20 -0.17
N GLY A 195 13.26 -12.87 -1.46
CA GLY A 195 12.04 -12.64 -2.23
C GLY A 195 11.13 -13.86 -2.37
N VAL A 196 11.67 -15.08 -2.22
CA VAL A 196 10.91 -16.33 -2.20
C VAL A 196 10.69 -16.81 -0.78
N LEU A 197 11.73 -16.78 0.05
CA LEU A 197 11.67 -17.29 1.42
C LEU A 197 10.71 -16.50 2.30
N TYR A 198 10.62 -15.18 2.12
CA TYR A 198 9.80 -14.37 3.02
C TYR A 198 8.28 -14.57 2.84
N PRO A 199 7.71 -14.57 1.62
CA PRO A 199 6.33 -14.99 1.42
C PRO A 199 6.06 -16.43 1.88
N ALA A 200 6.98 -17.36 1.61
CA ALA A 200 6.83 -18.76 2.04
C ALA A 200 6.82 -18.90 3.57
N LEU A 201 7.75 -18.20 4.25
CA LEU A 201 7.79 -18.11 5.71
C LEU A 201 6.49 -17.52 6.25
N THR A 202 5.95 -16.49 5.59
CA THR A 202 4.70 -15.84 6.00
C THR A 202 3.51 -16.79 5.85
N LEU A 203 3.43 -17.53 4.74
CA LEU A 203 2.39 -18.55 4.54
C LEU A 203 2.42 -19.59 5.65
N MET A 204 3.60 -20.16 5.94
CA MET A 204 3.76 -21.14 7.00
C MET A 204 3.44 -20.54 8.37
N ALA A 205 3.87 -19.31 8.63
CA ALA A 205 3.61 -18.63 9.88
C ALA A 205 2.10 -18.46 10.12
N ILE A 206 1.35 -17.96 9.13
CA ILE A 206 -0.07 -17.68 9.31
C ILE A 206 -0.93 -18.96 9.40
N THR A 207 -0.57 -20.04 8.70
CA THR A 207 -1.34 -21.30 8.71
C THR A 207 -1.01 -22.15 9.94
N ILE A 208 0.28 -22.35 10.26
CA ILE A 208 0.70 -23.14 11.44
C ILE A 208 0.23 -22.48 12.74
N THR A 209 0.15 -21.15 12.78
CA THR A 209 -0.35 -20.42 13.96
C THR A 209 -1.87 -20.23 13.96
N ALA A 210 -2.58 -20.82 12.99
CA ALA A 210 -4.04 -20.75 12.85
C ALA A 210 -4.60 -19.31 12.79
N ASN A 211 -3.82 -18.36 12.27
CA ASN A 211 -4.29 -16.99 12.06
C ASN A 211 -5.04 -16.84 10.72
N HIS A 212 -4.74 -17.68 9.74
CA HIS A 212 -5.34 -17.64 8.42
C HIS A 212 -5.48 -19.04 7.82
N TYR A 213 -6.51 -19.22 6.98
CA TYR A 213 -6.63 -20.36 6.07
C TYR A 213 -5.71 -20.17 4.85
N ILE A 214 -5.44 -21.24 4.11
CA ILE A 214 -4.76 -21.19 2.81
C ILE A 214 -5.58 -20.34 1.83
N MET A 215 -6.90 -20.42 1.87
CA MET A 215 -7.78 -19.59 1.05
C MET A 215 -7.60 -18.09 1.33
N ASP A 216 -7.32 -17.70 2.58
CA ASP A 216 -7.05 -16.30 2.92
C ASP A 216 -5.76 -15.81 2.25
N ALA A 217 -4.75 -16.69 2.16
CA ALA A 217 -3.50 -16.42 1.47
C ALA A 217 -3.72 -16.32 -0.05
N ILE A 218 -4.53 -17.20 -0.63
CA ILE A 218 -4.94 -17.10 -2.04
C ILE A 218 -5.67 -15.77 -2.29
N GLY A 219 -6.62 -15.41 -1.44
CA GLY A 219 -7.31 -14.12 -1.47
C GLY A 219 -6.35 -12.94 -1.36
N GLY A 220 -5.34 -13.03 -0.49
CA GLY A 220 -4.28 -12.02 -0.37
C GLY A 220 -3.43 -11.87 -1.63
N ALA A 221 -3.05 -12.97 -2.27
CA ALA A 221 -2.30 -12.98 -3.53
C ALA A 221 -3.11 -12.39 -4.69
N LEU A 222 -4.39 -12.75 -4.79
CA LEU A 222 -5.31 -12.18 -5.78
C LEU A 222 -5.51 -10.68 -5.55
N LEU A 223 -5.69 -10.27 -4.30
CA LEU A 223 -5.87 -8.87 -3.92
C LEU A 223 -4.65 -8.02 -4.30
N ILE A 224 -3.42 -8.47 -4.01
CA ILE A 224 -2.24 -7.68 -4.38
C ILE A 224 -2.04 -7.66 -5.90
N GLY A 225 -2.32 -8.77 -6.59
CA GLY A 225 -2.33 -8.84 -8.05
C GLY A 225 -3.30 -7.85 -8.66
N ALA A 226 -4.56 -7.82 -8.19
CA ALA A 226 -5.57 -6.86 -8.60
C ALA A 226 -5.13 -5.41 -8.32
N SER A 227 -4.45 -5.17 -7.20
CA SER A 227 -3.93 -3.84 -6.84
C SER A 227 -2.84 -3.37 -7.80
N PHE A 228 -1.92 -4.27 -8.20
CA PHE A 228 -0.93 -3.97 -9.25
C PHE A 228 -1.61 -3.71 -10.59
N VAL A 229 -2.57 -4.55 -11.00
CA VAL A 229 -3.29 -4.39 -12.27
C VAL A 229 -4.06 -3.06 -12.28
N ALA A 230 -4.81 -2.74 -11.23
CA ALA A 230 -5.52 -1.48 -11.09
C ALA A 230 -4.56 -0.28 -11.19
N LEU A 231 -3.42 -0.33 -10.50
CA LEU A 231 -2.43 0.74 -10.57
C LEU A 231 -1.83 0.87 -11.97
N GLU A 232 -1.48 -0.23 -12.63
CA GLU A 232 -0.93 -0.19 -13.99
C GLU A 232 -1.95 0.30 -15.01
N LEU A 233 -3.23 -0.06 -14.85
CA LEU A 233 -4.31 0.48 -15.65
C LEU A 233 -4.49 1.99 -15.42
N VAL A 234 -4.31 2.51 -14.20
CA VAL A 234 -4.44 3.95 -13.92
C VAL A 234 -3.19 4.75 -14.33
N VAL A 235 -1.99 4.21 -14.10
CA VAL A 235 -0.71 4.91 -14.31
C VAL A 235 -0.16 4.75 -15.73
N ARG A 236 -0.27 3.55 -16.33
CA ARG A 236 0.19 3.31 -17.71
C ARG A 236 -0.90 3.52 -18.75
N ARG A 237 -2.17 3.55 -18.35
CA ARG A 237 -3.27 3.90 -19.26
C ARG A 237 -4.08 5.08 -18.74
N ARG A 238 -3.85 6.22 -19.36
CA ARG A 238 -4.81 7.34 -19.49
C ARG A 238 -6.10 6.88 -20.20
N LEU A 239 -6.83 5.90 -19.68
CA LEU A 239 -8.05 5.39 -20.31
C LEU A 239 -9.23 6.37 -20.22
N PHE A 240 -9.16 7.36 -19.33
CA PHE A 240 -10.24 8.35 -19.11
C PHE A 240 -9.78 9.81 -19.23
N ILE A 241 -8.63 10.06 -19.84
CA ILE A 241 -8.39 11.38 -20.43
C ILE A 241 -8.68 11.18 -21.91
N PRO A 242 -9.86 11.58 -22.41
CA PRO A 242 -10.12 11.59 -23.85
C PRO A 242 -8.94 12.26 -24.52
N VAL A 243 -8.43 11.69 -25.61
CA VAL A 243 -7.38 12.31 -26.43
C VAL A 243 -7.73 13.77 -26.75
N ALA A 244 -9.02 14.09 -26.84
CA ALA A 244 -9.54 15.46 -26.94
C ALA A 244 -9.13 16.39 -25.79
N ILE A 245 -9.15 15.94 -24.52
CA ILE A 245 -8.72 16.74 -23.36
C ILE A 245 -7.21 16.94 -23.39
N GLU A 246 -6.45 15.93 -23.82
CA GLU A 246 -4.99 16.05 -23.92
C GLU A 246 -4.59 17.02 -25.06
N LEU A 247 -5.28 16.94 -26.19
CA LEU A 247 -5.11 17.87 -27.32
C LEU A 247 -5.57 19.29 -26.96
N LEU A 248 -6.65 19.43 -26.20
CA LEU A 248 -7.15 20.72 -25.71
C LEU A 248 -6.16 21.33 -24.73
N TRP A 249 -5.65 20.55 -23.78
CA TRP A 249 -4.62 20.99 -22.83
C TRP A 249 -3.37 21.47 -23.57
N HIS A 250 -2.86 20.69 -24.54
CA HIS A 250 -1.72 21.11 -25.35
C HIS A 250 -2.00 22.32 -26.26
N ARG A 251 -3.24 22.52 -26.72
CA ARG A 251 -3.64 23.74 -27.46
C ARG A 251 -3.68 24.96 -26.54
N LEU A 252 -4.23 24.82 -25.34
CA LEU A 252 -4.32 25.91 -24.36
C LEU A 252 -2.94 26.32 -23.86
N GLU A 253 -2.07 25.36 -23.57
CA GLU A 253 -0.68 25.62 -23.16
C GLU A 253 0.09 26.36 -24.27
N ARG A 254 -0.04 25.93 -25.53
CA ARG A 254 0.58 26.61 -26.68
C ARG A 254 0.06 28.03 -26.87
N ARG A 255 -1.25 28.24 -26.71
CA ARG A 255 -1.85 29.59 -26.81
C ARG A 255 -1.34 30.49 -25.69
N ARG A 256 -1.24 29.98 -24.47
CA ARG A 256 -0.71 30.73 -23.32
C ARG A 256 0.75 31.14 -23.54
N ILE A 257 1.60 30.21 -24.00
CA ILE A 257 3.01 30.51 -24.29
C ILE A 257 3.10 31.54 -25.43
N SER A 258 2.27 31.41 -26.46
CA SER A 258 2.23 32.38 -27.56
C SER A 258 1.77 33.76 -27.09
N SER A 259 0.75 33.88 -26.23
CA SER A 259 0.30 35.17 -25.72
C SER A 259 1.34 35.82 -24.80
N GLU A 260 2.01 35.03 -23.95
CA GLU A 260 3.09 35.52 -23.10
C GLU A 260 4.31 36.00 -23.93
N GLN A 261 4.57 35.37 -25.09
CA GLN A 261 5.60 35.82 -26.04
C GLN A 261 5.20 37.11 -26.78
N THR A 262 3.95 37.20 -27.27
CA THR A 262 3.46 38.39 -27.98
C THR A 262 3.38 39.60 -27.06
N GLU A 263 2.90 39.45 -25.82
CA GLU A 263 2.93 40.53 -24.82
C GLU A 263 4.37 40.93 -24.47
N GLY A 264 5.29 39.97 -24.36
CA GLY A 264 6.71 40.26 -24.15
C GLY A 264 7.35 41.06 -25.29
N GLU A 265 7.03 40.73 -26.54
CA GLU A 265 7.50 41.44 -27.74
C GLU A 265 6.85 42.83 -27.88
N GLU A 266 5.58 43.00 -27.51
CA GLU A 266 4.90 44.30 -27.50
C GLU A 266 5.48 45.24 -26.44
N ILE A 267 5.77 44.71 -25.24
CA ILE A 267 6.41 45.48 -24.16
C ILE A 267 7.83 45.91 -24.55
N VAL A 268 8.61 45.00 -25.17
CA VAL A 268 9.96 45.32 -25.67
C VAL A 268 9.89 46.29 -26.86
N GLY A 269 8.94 46.10 -27.78
CA GLY A 269 8.71 46.99 -28.93
C GLY A 269 8.28 48.40 -28.51
N GLN A 270 7.42 48.54 -27.50
CA GLN A 270 7.05 49.83 -26.93
C GLN A 270 8.21 50.49 -26.18
N SER A 271 9.04 49.73 -25.46
CA SER A 271 10.25 50.28 -24.81
C SER A 271 11.28 50.78 -25.83
N LEU A 272 11.46 50.07 -26.95
CA LEU A 272 12.38 50.47 -28.01
C LEU A 272 11.83 51.62 -28.88
N SER A 273 10.50 51.72 -29.04
CA SER A 273 9.86 52.85 -29.73
C SER A 273 9.77 54.12 -28.87
N GLY A 274 9.81 53.98 -27.54
CA GLY A 274 9.81 55.08 -26.58
C GLY A 274 11.15 55.82 -26.46
N GLU A 275 12.24 55.23 -26.93
CA GLU A 275 13.59 55.84 -26.87
C GLU A 275 14.01 56.54 -28.18
N SER A 276 13.18 56.59 -29.22
CA SER A 276 13.57 57.10 -30.55
C SER A 276 13.14 58.54 -30.89
N THR A 277 12.57 59.33 -29.97
CA THR A 277 12.20 60.73 -30.27
C THR A 277 12.53 61.71 -29.13
N ALA A 278 13.81 61.98 -28.89
CA ALA A 278 14.24 63.23 -28.26
C ALA A 278 15.68 63.61 -28.63
N GLY A 279 15.81 64.49 -29.63
CA GLY A 279 16.78 65.60 -29.57
C GLY A 279 18.14 65.47 -30.27
N LEU A 280 18.16 65.35 -31.60
CA LEU A 280 19.28 65.85 -32.43
C LEU A 280 18.95 67.28 -32.90
N TRP A 281 19.46 68.29 -32.21
CA TRP A 281 19.52 69.67 -32.69
C TRP A 281 20.94 70.02 -33.17
N ARG A 282 21.05 70.11 -34.50
CA ARG A 282 21.87 71.03 -35.32
C ARG A 282 23.32 71.34 -34.91
N TYR A 283 24.25 70.89 -35.74
CA TYR A 283 25.45 71.67 -36.11
C TYR A 283 25.05 72.78 -37.10
N GLY A 284 25.54 74.00 -36.88
CA GLY A 284 25.55 75.11 -37.84
C GLY A 284 26.99 75.57 -38.12
N PRO A 285 27.31 76.14 -39.30
CA PRO A 285 28.70 76.39 -39.71
C PRO A 285 29.21 77.82 -39.48
N ILE A 286 30.50 77.89 -39.14
CA ILE A 286 31.57 78.83 -39.53
C ILE A 286 31.43 80.33 -39.20
N ARG A 287 32.28 80.82 -38.28
CA ARG A 287 33.40 81.76 -38.54
C ARG A 287 34.39 81.75 -37.38
#